data_AF-A0AAD7UB75-F1
#
_entry.id   AF-A0AAD7UB75-F1
#
_cell.length_a   1.000
_cell.length_b   1.000
_cell.length_c   1.000
_cell.angle_alpha   90.00
_cell.angle_beta   90.00
_cell.angle_gamma   90.00
#
_symmetry.space_group_name_H-M   'P 1'
#
loop_
_entity.id
_entity.type
_entity.pdbx_description
1 polymer ?
#
loop_
_entity_poly.entity_id
_entity_poly.type
_entity_poly.pdbx_seq_one_letter_code
_entity_poly.pdbx_strand_id
1 'polypeptide(L)'
;MGGAWSWPSDRGLARLGDELGVRRVPQAAEGLAVVDSYGTEPDTGAAGPGAVRFEGGAQQLAEKLAVGLRVTLDAPVSAIRVEKGVACETQKETVRGRCAVVTAPPRVAAAIEYEPELSRKKKAAMESTMTWMGEATKIGLKFPKPFWKEKGFSGNAYSNQGPLTQVWDNSDDEGESVLAGFMFGPPEDDEAVMVQLRRIFGDVPEPTSTVRTSWGTEPWTFRRPPSGAANTRQFGRPELSTPHHDVVFFAGTETYPEHGHIEGAVQSAYRVSKEVQALLLT
;
A
#
# COMPACT_ATOMS: atom_id res chain seq x y z
N MET A 1 1.78 1.38 -1.51
CA MET A 1 0.39 1.88 -1.51
C MET A 1 0.18 2.89 -0.38
N GLY A 2 -0.87 3.71 -0.48
CA GLY A 2 -0.95 5.05 0.12
C GLY A 2 -0.64 5.22 1.61
N GLY A 3 -0.96 4.24 2.44
CA GLY A 3 -0.60 4.24 3.87
C GLY A 3 0.82 3.75 4.07
N ALA A 4 1.76 4.66 4.36
CA ALA A 4 3.14 4.32 4.71
C ALA A 4 3.33 4.08 6.22
N TRP A 5 2.21 3.84 6.92
CA TRP A 5 2.21 3.58 8.35
C TRP A 5 2.51 2.14 8.69
N SER A 6 3.02 1.97 9.90
CA SER A 6 3.13 0.72 10.61
C SER A 6 2.65 0.93 12.05
N TRP A 7 2.41 -0.14 12.79
CA TRP A 7 2.07 -0.13 14.20
C TRP A 7 3.17 -0.83 15.02
N PRO A 8 3.32 -0.50 16.31
CA PRO A 8 4.25 -1.19 17.21
C PRO A 8 4.06 -2.72 17.27
N SER A 9 2.87 -3.21 16.92
CA SER A 9 2.56 -4.64 16.79
C SER A 9 3.18 -5.32 15.57
N ASP A 10 3.61 -4.56 14.55
CA ASP A 10 4.16 -5.08 13.29
C ASP A 10 5.62 -5.53 13.48
N ARG A 11 5.80 -6.65 14.19
CA ARG A 11 7.12 -7.11 14.62
C ARG A 11 8.03 -7.52 13.45
N GLY A 12 7.48 -8.02 12.34
CA GLY A 12 8.27 -8.43 11.19
C GLY A 12 8.91 -7.24 10.47
N LEU A 13 8.09 -6.23 10.19
CA LEU A 13 8.48 -4.97 9.59
C LEU A 13 9.39 -4.17 10.53
N ALA A 14 9.13 -4.23 11.83
CA ALA A 14 10.01 -3.65 12.84
C ALA A 14 11.44 -4.17 12.71
N ARG A 15 11.57 -5.49 12.75
CA ARG A 15 12.84 -6.19 12.63
C ARG A 15 13.52 -5.89 11.29
N LEU A 16 12.77 -5.91 10.18
CA LEU A 16 13.31 -5.61 8.86
C LEU A 16 13.86 -4.18 8.78
N GLY A 17 13.15 -3.21 9.36
CA GLY A 17 13.63 -1.83 9.45
C GLY A 17 14.96 -1.74 10.21
N ASP A 18 15.06 -2.42 11.35
CA ASP A 18 16.28 -2.44 12.17
C ASP A 18 17.46 -3.10 11.43
N GLU A 19 17.23 -4.22 10.73
CA GLU A 19 18.23 -4.92 9.91
C GLU A 19 18.76 -4.07 8.74
N LEU A 20 17.89 -3.26 8.14
CA LEU A 20 18.24 -2.37 7.01
C LEU A 20 18.74 -0.99 7.44
N GLY A 21 18.70 -0.70 8.75
CA GLY A 21 18.99 0.63 9.30
C GLY A 21 18.01 1.70 8.81
N VAL A 22 16.74 1.35 8.60
CA VAL A 22 15.66 2.30 8.28
C VAL A 22 14.95 2.67 9.57
N ARG A 23 15.15 3.91 10.01
CA ARG A 23 14.61 4.38 11.28
C ARG A 23 13.10 4.56 11.21
N ARG A 24 12.43 4.06 12.24
CA ARG A 24 11.00 4.28 12.49
C ARG A 24 10.83 5.39 13.51
N VAL A 25 9.91 6.31 13.24
CA VAL A 25 9.60 7.44 14.12
C VAL A 25 8.10 7.48 14.41
N PRO A 26 7.67 7.91 15.60
CA PRO A 26 6.25 8.09 15.89
C PRO A 26 5.59 9.03 14.89
N GLN A 27 4.37 8.71 14.48
CA GLN A 27 3.53 9.65 13.75
C GLN A 27 3.19 10.83 14.67
N ALA A 28 3.35 12.06 14.17
CA ALA A 28 2.96 13.25 14.92
C ALA A 28 1.46 13.18 15.25
N ALA A 29 1.15 13.35 16.53
CA ALA A 29 -0.19 13.25 17.09
C ALA A 29 -0.41 14.26 18.25
N GLU A 30 0.47 15.24 18.38
CA GLU A 30 0.31 16.30 19.39
C GLU A 30 -0.81 17.26 18.98
N GLY A 31 -1.71 17.58 19.90
CA GLY A 31 -2.87 18.42 19.64
C GLY A 31 -4.14 17.63 19.32
N LEU A 32 -5.18 18.34 18.93
CA LEU A 32 -6.52 17.78 18.71
C LEU A 32 -6.66 17.25 17.28
N ALA A 33 -7.28 16.08 17.14
CA ALA A 33 -7.81 15.63 15.85
C ALA A 33 -9.20 16.23 15.63
N VAL A 34 -9.55 16.50 14.38
CA VAL A 34 -10.88 17.03 14.02
C VAL A 34 -11.77 15.91 13.49
N VAL A 35 -13.02 15.87 13.92
CA VAL A 35 -14.06 14.99 13.40
C VAL A 35 -15.11 15.84 12.69
N ASP A 36 -15.15 15.75 11.37
CA ASP A 36 -16.02 16.54 10.50
C ASP A 36 -17.17 15.65 10.01
N SER A 37 -18.36 15.85 10.58
CA SER A 37 -19.54 15.03 10.30
C SER A 37 -20.62 15.82 9.58
N TYR A 38 -21.25 15.19 8.59
CA TYR A 38 -22.33 15.79 7.81
C TYR A 38 -23.46 16.32 8.69
N GLY A 39 -23.81 17.59 8.49
CA GLY A 39 -24.92 18.26 9.19
C GLY A 39 -24.59 18.75 10.60
N THR A 40 -23.32 18.68 11.02
CA THR A 40 -22.83 19.20 12.30
C THR A 40 -21.61 20.08 12.10
N GLU A 41 -21.37 20.99 13.03
CA GLU A 41 -20.08 21.69 13.09
C GLU A 41 -18.95 20.69 13.42
N PRO A 42 -17.71 20.91 12.93
CA PRO A 42 -16.58 20.06 13.24
C PRO A 42 -16.32 19.97 14.76
N ASP A 43 -16.13 18.76 15.26
CA ASP A 43 -15.79 18.48 16.66
C ASP A 43 -14.31 18.10 16.81
N THR A 44 -13.81 18.02 18.03
CA THR A 44 -12.41 17.68 18.33
C THR A 44 -12.27 16.52 19.29
N GLY A 45 -11.23 15.72 19.09
CA GLY A 45 -10.92 14.58 19.94
C GLY A 45 -9.42 14.29 20.01
N ALA A 46 -9.06 13.23 20.75
CA ALA A 46 -7.67 12.78 20.80
C ALA A 46 -7.22 12.30 19.41
N ALA A 47 -6.03 12.72 18.98
CA ALA A 47 -5.35 12.08 17.86
C ALA A 47 -5.06 10.62 18.21
N GLY A 48 -5.64 9.69 17.46
CA GLY A 48 -5.56 8.25 17.74
C GLY A 48 -4.11 7.78 17.92
N PRO A 49 -3.83 6.90 18.91
CA PRO A 49 -2.46 6.58 19.28
C PRO A 49 -1.79 5.59 18.32
N GLY A 50 -0.45 5.66 18.27
CA GLY A 50 0.38 4.48 18.02
C GLY A 50 0.75 4.17 16.57
N ALA A 51 0.48 5.04 15.61
CA ALA A 51 1.06 4.87 14.28
C ALA A 51 2.55 5.24 14.29
N VAL A 52 3.36 4.52 13.53
CA VAL A 52 4.76 4.84 13.24
C VAL A 52 4.96 5.03 11.74
N ARG A 53 5.89 5.90 11.38
CA ARG A 53 6.32 6.16 10.01
C ARG A 53 7.82 5.84 9.86
N PHE A 54 8.29 5.78 8.63
CA PHE A 54 9.71 5.62 8.33
C PHE A 54 10.33 6.98 8.00
N GLU A 55 11.38 7.36 8.73
CA GLU A 55 12.17 8.55 8.42
C GLU A 55 12.77 8.41 7.02
N GLY A 56 12.60 9.42 6.15
CA GLY A 56 12.97 9.35 4.73
C GLY A 56 12.03 8.52 3.83
N GLY A 57 10.97 7.93 4.40
CA GLY A 57 9.92 7.21 3.67
C GLY A 57 10.15 5.69 3.58
N ALA A 58 9.05 4.95 3.46
CA ALA A 58 9.05 3.48 3.46
C ALA A 58 9.68 2.87 2.19
N GLN A 59 9.84 3.64 1.10
CA GLN A 59 10.47 3.14 -0.13
C GLN A 59 11.92 2.67 0.08
N GLN A 60 12.61 3.23 1.08
CA GLN A 60 13.98 2.84 1.44
C GLN A 60 14.10 1.36 1.77
N LEU A 61 13.04 0.72 2.29
CA LEU A 61 13.05 -0.73 2.56
C LEU A 61 13.28 -1.50 1.26
N ALA A 62 12.54 -1.17 0.20
CA ALA A 62 12.67 -1.81 -1.11
C ALA A 62 14.01 -1.45 -1.78
N GLU A 63 14.42 -0.18 -1.72
CA GLU A 63 15.69 0.29 -2.30
C GLU A 63 16.89 -0.42 -1.67
N LYS A 64 16.94 -0.53 -0.34
CA LYS A 64 18.03 -1.21 0.38
C LYS A 64 18.04 -2.72 0.13
N LEU A 65 16.86 -3.37 0.07
CA LEU A 65 16.76 -4.79 -0.28
C LEU A 65 17.19 -5.08 -1.72
N ALA A 66 17.03 -4.12 -2.64
CA ALA A 66 17.43 -4.29 -4.03
C ALA A 66 18.94 -4.20 -4.27
N VAL A 67 19.72 -3.69 -3.30
CA VAL A 67 21.17 -3.54 -3.44
C VAL A 67 21.82 -4.91 -3.64
N GLY A 68 22.58 -5.04 -4.74
CA GLY A 68 23.26 -6.28 -5.11
C GLY A 68 22.36 -7.32 -5.80
N LEU A 69 21.06 -7.04 -5.94
CA LEU A 69 20.15 -7.88 -6.73
C LEU A 69 20.14 -7.44 -8.20
N ARG A 70 19.94 -8.41 -9.10
CA ARG A 70 19.64 -8.11 -10.50
C ARG A 70 18.16 -7.78 -10.62
N VAL A 71 17.84 -6.50 -10.86
CA VAL A 71 16.47 -6.00 -11.04
C VAL A 71 16.28 -5.51 -12.47
N THR A 72 15.29 -6.06 -13.17
CA THR A 72 14.90 -5.60 -14.51
C THR A 72 13.60 -4.82 -14.42
N LEU A 73 13.65 -3.51 -14.70
CA LEU A 73 12.47 -2.64 -14.76
C LEU A 73 11.82 -2.63 -16.15
N ASP A 74 10.60 -2.10 -16.23
CA ASP A 74 9.77 -2.05 -17.44
C ASP A 74 9.66 -3.41 -18.14
N ALA A 75 9.56 -4.48 -17.36
CA ALA A 75 9.51 -5.87 -17.83
C ALA A 75 8.28 -6.58 -17.26
N PRO A 76 7.05 -6.13 -17.63
CA PRO A 76 5.84 -6.79 -17.16
C PRO A 76 5.79 -8.24 -17.65
N VAL A 77 5.54 -9.16 -16.73
CA VAL A 77 5.39 -10.59 -17.03
C VAL A 77 4.01 -10.81 -17.63
N SER A 78 3.96 -11.34 -18.85
CA SER A 78 2.72 -11.68 -19.55
C SER A 78 2.34 -13.15 -19.39
N ALA A 79 3.33 -14.05 -19.27
CA ALA A 79 3.09 -15.47 -19.10
C ALA A 79 4.09 -16.14 -18.16
N ILE A 80 3.65 -17.19 -17.48
CA ILE A 80 4.45 -18.08 -16.63
C ILE A 80 4.19 -19.53 -17.07
N ARG A 81 5.21 -20.18 -17.62
CA ARG A 81 5.15 -21.57 -18.11
C ARG A 81 5.90 -22.49 -17.16
N VAL A 82 5.26 -23.57 -16.72
CA VAL A 82 5.85 -24.64 -15.93
C VAL A 82 6.32 -25.74 -16.87
N GLU A 83 7.63 -25.90 -16.98
CA GLU A 83 8.30 -26.90 -17.81
C GLU A 83 9.15 -27.82 -16.91
N LYS A 84 10.46 -27.95 -17.16
CA LYS A 84 11.45 -28.57 -16.25
C LYS A 84 11.83 -27.65 -15.06
N GLY A 85 11.04 -26.61 -14.83
CA GLY A 85 11.29 -25.44 -14.01
C GLY A 85 10.24 -24.40 -14.36
N VAL A 86 10.59 -23.11 -14.30
CA VAL A 86 9.67 -22.02 -14.66
C VAL A 86 10.30 -21.12 -15.72
N ALA A 87 9.49 -20.73 -16.70
CA ALA A 87 9.79 -19.70 -17.69
C ALA A 87 8.84 -18.51 -17.51
N CYS A 88 9.38 -17.34 -17.23
CA CYS A 88 8.62 -16.10 -17.13
C CYS A 88 8.85 -15.28 -18.40
N GLU A 89 7.79 -15.03 -19.16
CA GLU A 89 7.84 -14.28 -20.40
C GLU A 89 7.49 -12.82 -20.16
N THR A 90 8.30 -11.93 -20.73
CA THR A 90 8.06 -10.49 -20.79
C THR A 90 8.14 -10.04 -22.25
N GLN A 91 7.80 -8.78 -22.53
CA GLN A 91 8.02 -8.21 -23.86
C GLN A 91 9.50 -8.11 -24.27
N LYS A 92 10.43 -8.16 -23.30
CA LYS A 92 11.87 -7.98 -23.53
C LYS A 92 12.61 -9.30 -23.67
N GLU A 93 12.29 -10.25 -22.80
CA GLU A 93 13.00 -11.52 -22.68
C GLU A 93 12.15 -12.60 -21.99
N THR A 94 12.60 -13.85 -22.11
CA THR A 94 12.14 -14.97 -21.29
C THR A 94 13.19 -15.29 -20.24
N VAL A 95 12.83 -15.16 -18.97
CA VAL A 95 13.68 -15.50 -17.83
C VAL A 95 13.36 -16.91 -17.36
N ARG A 96 14.37 -17.75 -17.17
CA ARG A 96 14.20 -19.15 -16.74
C ARG A 96 14.84 -19.40 -15.38
N GLY A 97 14.18 -20.21 -14.56
CA GLY A 97 14.65 -20.59 -13.22
C GLY A 97 14.08 -21.93 -12.75
N ARG A 98 14.56 -22.41 -11.60
CA ARG A 98 14.01 -23.62 -10.94
C ARG A 98 12.59 -23.38 -10.41
N CYS A 99 12.32 -22.16 -9.97
CA CYS A 99 11.03 -21.73 -9.43
C CYS A 99 10.82 -20.23 -9.69
N ALA A 100 9.60 -19.75 -9.49
CA ALA A 100 9.26 -18.33 -9.51
C ALA A 100 8.47 -17.95 -8.25
N VAL A 101 8.57 -16.69 -7.82
CA VAL A 101 7.75 -16.12 -6.76
C VAL A 101 6.96 -14.94 -7.34
N VAL A 102 5.63 -15.06 -7.36
CA VAL A 102 4.73 -13.99 -7.80
C VAL A 102 4.35 -13.14 -6.59
N THR A 103 4.71 -11.86 -6.63
CA THR A 103 4.44 -10.89 -5.55
C THR A 103 3.49 -9.77 -5.96
N ALA A 104 2.92 -9.86 -7.16
CA ALA A 104 1.94 -8.88 -7.66
C ALA A 104 0.61 -9.00 -6.89
N PRO A 105 -0.15 -7.89 -6.74
CA PRO A 105 -1.48 -7.94 -6.12
C PRO A 105 -2.38 -9.00 -6.79
N PRO A 106 -3.28 -9.68 -6.07
CA PRO A 106 -3.94 -10.89 -6.57
C PRO A 106 -4.60 -10.73 -7.95
N ARG A 107 -5.31 -9.63 -8.19
CA ARG A 107 -5.97 -9.38 -9.49
C ARG A 107 -4.99 -9.09 -10.62
N VAL A 108 -3.84 -8.48 -10.31
CA VAL A 108 -2.75 -8.27 -11.27
C VAL A 108 -2.11 -9.62 -11.60
N ALA A 109 -1.83 -10.44 -10.58
CA ALA A 109 -1.31 -11.79 -10.74
C ALA A 109 -2.25 -12.72 -11.54
N ALA A 110 -3.57 -12.59 -11.36
CA ALA A 110 -4.57 -13.38 -12.10
C ALA A 110 -4.65 -13.04 -13.59
N ALA A 111 -4.15 -11.86 -14.00
CA ALA A 111 -4.14 -11.43 -15.39
C ALA A 111 -2.94 -11.96 -16.18
N ILE A 112 -1.95 -12.55 -15.50
CA ILE A 112 -0.84 -13.25 -16.13
C ILE A 112 -1.36 -14.57 -16.72
N GLU A 113 -0.87 -14.95 -17.89
CA GLU A 113 -1.16 -16.26 -18.47
C GLU A 113 -0.34 -17.35 -17.74
N TYR A 114 -0.96 -18.47 -17.39
CA TYR A 114 -0.27 -19.59 -16.75
C TYR A 114 -0.44 -20.84 -17.60
N GLU A 115 0.65 -21.58 -17.79
CA GLU A 115 0.60 -22.92 -18.40
C GLU A 115 1.39 -23.92 -17.56
N PRO A 116 0.76 -24.97 -17.02
CA PRO A 116 -0.68 -25.22 -17.05
C PRO A 116 -1.51 -24.12 -16.35
N GLU A 117 -2.79 -24.02 -16.69
CA GLU A 117 -3.69 -23.01 -16.13
C GLU A 117 -3.78 -23.10 -14.59
N LEU A 118 -3.94 -21.94 -13.92
CA LEU A 118 -4.28 -21.91 -12.51
C LEU A 118 -5.60 -22.67 -12.26
N SER A 119 -5.67 -23.38 -11.13
CA SER A 119 -6.94 -23.99 -10.73
C SER A 119 -8.07 -22.94 -10.64
N ARG A 120 -9.29 -23.34 -10.99
CA ARG A 120 -10.47 -22.44 -10.96
C ARG A 120 -10.64 -21.76 -9.59
N LYS A 121 -10.39 -22.49 -8.50
CA LYS A 121 -10.48 -21.96 -7.13
C LYS A 121 -9.45 -20.87 -6.87
N LYS A 122 -8.20 -21.07 -7.33
CA LYS A 122 -7.12 -20.08 -7.18
C LYS A 122 -7.39 -18.82 -7.99
N LYS A 123 -7.77 -18.97 -9.26
CA LYS A 123 -8.13 -17.82 -10.11
C LYS A 123 -9.30 -17.02 -9.52
N ALA A 124 -10.38 -17.70 -9.12
CA ALA A 124 -11.53 -17.04 -8.48
C ALA A 124 -11.16 -16.37 -7.15
N ALA A 125 -10.28 -16.98 -6.35
CA ALA A 125 -9.77 -16.35 -5.13
C ALA A 125 -9.02 -15.04 -5.44
N MET A 126 -8.11 -15.08 -6.41
CA MET A 126 -7.34 -13.91 -6.81
C MET A 126 -8.21 -12.78 -7.38
N GLU A 127 -9.15 -13.10 -8.25
CA GLU A 127 -10.06 -12.11 -8.87
C GLU A 127 -11.00 -11.46 -7.83
N SER A 128 -11.43 -12.23 -6.83
CA SER A 128 -12.36 -11.74 -5.79
C SER A 128 -11.69 -11.02 -4.62
N THR A 129 -10.38 -11.15 -4.44
CA THR A 129 -9.65 -10.46 -3.38
C THR A 129 -9.34 -9.02 -3.79
N MET A 130 -9.72 -8.07 -2.94
CA MET A 130 -9.42 -6.65 -3.20
C MET A 130 -7.96 -6.31 -2.93
N THR A 131 -7.44 -5.35 -3.68
CA THR A 131 -6.21 -4.65 -3.30
C THR A 131 -6.55 -3.60 -2.24
N TRP A 132 -5.98 -3.71 -1.04
CA TRP A 132 -6.23 -2.75 0.04
C TRP A 132 -5.86 -1.33 -0.39
N MET A 133 -6.75 -0.35 -0.23
CA MET A 133 -6.55 1.03 -0.73
C MET A 133 -6.27 1.13 -2.25
N GLY A 134 -6.56 0.10 -3.04
CA GLY A 134 -6.25 0.06 -4.47
C GLY A 134 -6.99 1.12 -5.30
N GLU A 135 -8.14 1.59 -4.84
CA GLU A 135 -8.92 2.67 -5.48
C GLU A 135 -8.66 4.05 -4.85
N ALA A 136 -7.77 4.14 -3.86
CA ALA A 136 -7.51 5.38 -3.15
C ALA A 136 -6.69 6.35 -4.01
N THR A 137 -6.99 7.63 -3.88
CA THR A 137 -6.09 8.71 -4.28
C THR A 137 -5.50 9.34 -3.03
N LYS A 138 -4.17 9.41 -2.96
CA LYS A 138 -3.46 10.18 -1.93
C LYS A 138 -3.15 11.56 -2.48
N ILE A 139 -3.39 12.59 -1.69
CA ILE A 139 -2.94 13.96 -1.95
C ILE A 139 -1.98 14.39 -0.84
N GLY A 140 -0.93 15.12 -1.21
CA GLY A 140 -0.04 15.82 -0.29
C GLY A 140 -0.07 17.31 -0.63
N LEU A 141 -0.33 18.15 0.37
CA LEU A 141 -0.40 19.60 0.26
C LEU A 141 0.68 20.20 1.17
N LYS A 142 1.66 20.85 0.56
CA LYS A 142 2.71 21.60 1.28
C LYS A 142 2.24 23.03 1.51
N PHE A 143 2.39 23.53 2.72
CA PHE A 143 2.01 24.87 3.13
C PHE A 143 3.24 25.70 3.52
N PRO A 144 3.15 27.04 3.51
CA PRO A 144 4.24 27.90 3.96
C PRO A 144 4.60 27.73 5.44
N LYS A 145 3.64 27.28 6.26
CA LYS A 145 3.77 27.11 7.70
C LYS A 145 2.77 26.06 8.21
N PRO A 146 3.00 25.43 9.38
CA PRO A 146 2.15 24.39 9.91
C PRO A 146 0.96 25.03 10.66
N PHE A 147 0.10 25.73 9.93
CA PHE A 147 -0.99 26.55 10.49
C PHE A 147 -1.96 25.78 11.42
N TRP A 148 -2.08 24.47 11.24
CA TRP A 148 -2.89 23.60 12.10
C TRP A 148 -2.29 23.48 13.51
N LYS A 149 -0.95 23.39 13.62
CA LYS A 149 -0.24 23.32 14.91
C LYS A 149 -0.39 24.62 15.70
N GLU A 150 -0.35 25.77 15.02
CA GLU A 150 -0.58 27.10 15.64
C GLU A 150 -1.96 27.21 16.29
N LYS A 151 -2.93 26.42 15.82
CA LYS A 151 -4.31 26.35 16.33
C LYS A 151 -4.53 25.21 17.33
N GLY A 152 -3.48 24.49 17.73
CA GLY A 152 -3.56 23.35 18.65
C GLY A 152 -4.11 22.06 18.01
N PHE A 153 -4.19 21.99 16.68
CA PHE A 153 -4.56 20.77 15.98
C PHE A 153 -3.34 19.91 15.64
N SER A 154 -3.55 18.59 15.68
CA SER A 154 -2.56 17.60 15.29
C SER A 154 -2.33 17.47 13.79
N GLY A 155 -3.21 18.06 12.98
CA GLY A 155 -3.27 17.83 11.53
C GLY A 155 -4.07 16.57 11.16
N ASN A 156 -4.45 15.75 12.14
CA ASN A 156 -5.35 14.62 11.92
C ASN A 156 -6.79 15.12 11.77
N ALA A 157 -7.47 14.67 10.72
CA ALA A 157 -8.91 14.87 10.58
C ALA A 157 -9.57 13.63 9.97
N TYR A 158 -10.79 13.35 10.42
CA TYR A 158 -11.64 12.30 9.88
C TYR A 158 -12.94 12.96 9.41
N SER A 159 -13.30 12.74 8.16
CA SER A 159 -14.47 13.39 7.58
C SER A 159 -15.32 12.42 6.78
N ASN A 160 -16.64 12.58 6.89
CA ASN A 160 -17.60 11.96 5.99
C ASN A 160 -18.25 13.00 5.05
N GLN A 161 -17.67 14.21 4.97
CA GLN A 161 -18.15 15.32 4.17
C GLN A 161 -17.04 15.88 3.27
N GLY A 162 -17.22 15.78 1.96
CA GLY A 162 -16.23 16.25 0.99
C GLY A 162 -15.18 15.19 0.63
N PRO A 163 -14.15 15.57 -0.14
CA PRO A 163 -13.28 14.61 -0.82
C PRO A 163 -12.37 13.80 0.11
N LEU A 164 -11.78 14.45 1.13
CA LEU A 164 -10.81 13.83 2.03
C LEU A 164 -11.53 13.11 3.15
N THR A 165 -11.44 11.78 3.17
CA THR A 165 -12.02 10.97 4.26
C THR A 165 -11.12 10.94 5.50
N GLN A 166 -9.81 11.09 5.28
CA GLN A 166 -8.78 11.12 6.30
C GLN A 166 -7.72 12.14 5.90
N VAL A 167 -7.27 12.92 6.87
CA VAL A 167 -6.15 13.88 6.76
C VAL A 167 -5.19 13.61 7.92
N TRP A 168 -3.90 13.79 7.69
CA TRP A 168 -2.88 13.70 8.72
C TRP A 168 -1.69 14.62 8.44
N ASP A 169 -0.95 14.92 9.50
CA ASP A 169 0.33 15.60 9.39
C ASP A 169 1.38 14.68 8.74
N ASN A 170 1.93 15.11 7.61
CA ASN A 170 3.00 14.44 6.86
C ASN A 170 4.26 15.32 6.76
N SER A 171 4.41 16.28 7.69
CA SER A 171 5.59 17.14 7.84
C SER A 171 6.84 16.30 8.12
N ASP A 172 7.96 16.59 7.48
CA ASP A 172 9.23 15.96 7.80
C ASP A 172 9.90 16.60 9.02
N ASP A 173 11.05 16.05 9.41
CA ASP A 173 11.83 16.56 10.54
C ASP A 173 12.71 17.77 10.12
N GLU A 174 12.72 18.12 8.82
CA GLU A 174 13.45 19.27 8.24
C GLU A 174 12.62 20.57 8.26
N GLY A 175 11.36 20.50 8.70
CA GLY A 175 10.49 21.65 8.93
C GLY A 175 9.46 21.89 7.82
N GLU A 176 9.34 20.96 6.86
CA GLU A 176 8.32 21.04 5.83
C GLU A 176 6.92 20.91 6.45
N SER A 177 5.98 21.78 6.06
CA SER A 177 4.62 21.76 6.60
C SER A 177 3.68 21.10 5.60
N VAL A 178 3.43 19.80 5.77
CA VAL A 178 2.64 19.01 4.81
C VAL A 178 1.43 18.37 5.47
N LEU A 179 0.24 18.57 4.91
CA LEU A 179 -0.90 17.70 5.17
C LEU A 179 -1.03 16.68 4.05
N ALA A 180 -1.28 15.43 4.40
CA ALA A 180 -1.65 14.41 3.43
C ALA A 180 -3.06 13.90 3.71
N GLY A 181 -3.77 13.49 2.67
CA GLY A 181 -5.12 12.97 2.79
C GLY A 181 -5.46 11.88 1.78
N PHE A 182 -6.53 11.14 2.08
CA PHE A 182 -7.06 10.09 1.21
C PHE A 182 -8.46 10.42 0.70
N MET A 183 -8.62 10.26 -0.62
CA MET A 183 -9.89 10.28 -1.33
C MET A 183 -10.22 8.88 -1.83
N PHE A 184 -11.50 8.52 -1.81
CA PHE A 184 -12.02 7.29 -2.39
C PHE A 184 -13.09 7.62 -3.41
N GLY A 185 -12.95 7.11 -4.63
CA GLY A 185 -13.79 7.49 -5.77
C GLY A 185 -13.03 8.34 -6.80
N PRO A 186 -13.74 8.96 -7.76
CA PRO A 186 -13.13 9.88 -8.72
C PRO A 186 -12.37 10.99 -7.98
N PRO A 187 -11.16 11.35 -8.42
CA PRO A 187 -10.43 12.44 -7.79
C PRO A 187 -11.19 13.75 -8.00
N GLU A 188 -11.47 14.46 -6.91
CA GLU A 188 -12.05 15.80 -6.92
C GLU A 188 -10.95 16.85 -7.17
N ASP A 189 -11.34 18.06 -7.55
CA ASP A 189 -10.40 19.16 -7.79
C ASP A 189 -9.77 19.71 -6.49
N ASP A 190 -8.74 20.55 -6.63
CA ASP A 190 -8.06 21.16 -5.49
C ASP A 190 -8.95 22.18 -4.75
N GLU A 191 -9.93 22.78 -5.44
CA GLU A 191 -10.86 23.75 -4.83
C GLU A 191 -11.76 23.08 -3.80
N ALA A 192 -12.36 21.93 -4.14
CA ALA A 192 -13.17 21.13 -3.23
C ALA A 192 -12.37 20.67 -2.00
N VAL A 193 -11.11 20.29 -2.19
CA VAL A 193 -10.18 19.95 -1.10
C VAL A 193 -9.95 21.16 -0.20
N MET A 194 -9.66 22.33 -0.75
CA MET A 194 -9.41 23.54 0.03
C MET A 194 -10.66 24.05 0.76
N VAL A 195 -11.84 23.94 0.16
CA VAL A 195 -13.13 24.22 0.82
C VAL A 195 -13.31 23.33 2.05
N GLN A 196 -13.04 22.03 1.92
CA GLN A 196 -13.09 21.11 3.04
C GLN A 196 -12.04 21.45 4.12
N LEU A 197 -10.78 21.69 3.75
CA LEU A 197 -9.74 22.04 4.72
C LEU A 197 -10.06 23.34 5.48
N ARG A 198 -10.64 24.34 4.81
CA ARG A 198 -11.10 25.58 5.45
C ARG A 198 -12.25 25.37 6.40
N ARG A 199 -13.15 24.44 6.11
CA ARG A 199 -14.20 24.04 7.06
C ARG A 199 -13.60 23.36 8.29
N ILE A 200 -12.66 22.44 8.10
CA ILE A 200 -12.06 21.64 9.17
C ILE A 200 -11.14 22.47 10.07
N PHE A 201 -10.26 23.29 9.48
CA PHE A 201 -9.19 24.00 10.19
C PHE A 201 -9.37 25.52 10.24
N GLY A 202 -10.44 26.07 9.66
CA GLY A 202 -10.72 27.51 9.61
C GLY A 202 -9.89 28.24 8.56
N ASP A 203 -9.20 29.31 8.96
CA ASP A 203 -8.29 30.03 8.06
C ASP A 203 -7.11 29.14 7.60
N VAL A 204 -7.09 28.75 6.33
CA VAL A 204 -6.10 27.87 5.70
C VAL A 204 -5.41 28.63 4.56
N PRO A 205 -4.08 28.83 4.63
CA PRO A 205 -3.32 29.46 3.54
C PRO A 205 -3.33 28.58 2.29
N GLU A 206 -3.08 29.18 1.13
CA GLU A 206 -2.90 28.39 -0.10
C GLU A 206 -1.66 27.49 0.00
N PRO A 207 -1.73 26.25 -0.52
CA PRO A 207 -0.58 25.36 -0.56
C PRO A 207 0.47 25.89 -1.55
N THR A 208 1.74 25.77 -1.20
CA THR A 208 2.87 26.10 -2.08
C THR A 208 3.14 25.03 -3.12
N SER A 209 2.71 23.78 -2.85
CA SER A 209 2.75 22.69 -3.82
C SER A 209 1.76 21.59 -3.48
N THR A 210 1.23 20.95 -4.51
CA THR A 210 0.32 19.81 -4.39
C THR A 210 0.84 18.63 -5.19
N VAL A 211 0.81 17.43 -4.61
CA VAL A 211 1.15 16.18 -5.28
C VAL A 211 0.01 15.19 -5.09
N ARG A 212 -0.35 14.45 -6.15
CA ARG A 212 -1.42 13.46 -6.15
C ARG A 212 -0.93 12.14 -6.70
N THR A 213 -1.42 11.04 -6.13
CA THR A 213 -1.19 9.69 -6.64
C THR A 213 -2.48 8.89 -6.56
N SER A 214 -3.03 8.53 -7.71
CA SER A 214 -4.23 7.70 -7.83
C SER A 214 -3.85 6.25 -8.10
N TRP A 215 -4.03 5.39 -7.11
CA TRP A 215 -3.72 3.96 -7.26
C TRP A 215 -4.72 3.25 -8.19
N GLY A 216 -5.96 3.74 -8.26
CA GLY A 216 -7.02 3.17 -9.10
C GLY A 216 -6.74 3.21 -10.61
N THR A 217 -5.72 3.95 -11.04
CA THR A 217 -5.27 4.05 -12.44
C THR A 217 -3.88 3.45 -12.68
N GLU A 218 -3.22 2.90 -11.65
CA GLU A 218 -1.90 2.29 -11.78
C GLU A 218 -2.05 0.79 -12.12
N PRO A 219 -1.77 0.37 -13.38
CA PRO A 219 -2.16 -0.94 -13.89
C PRO A 219 -1.41 -2.13 -13.25
N TRP A 220 -0.28 -1.88 -12.59
CA TRP A 220 0.54 -2.91 -11.96
C TRP A 220 0.28 -3.06 -10.45
N THR A 221 -0.52 -2.17 -9.88
CA THR A 221 -0.95 -2.17 -8.49
C THR A 221 -2.43 -2.51 -8.37
N PHE A 222 -3.27 -1.94 -9.24
CA PHE A 222 -4.71 -2.09 -9.16
C PHE A 222 -5.31 -2.63 -10.46
N ARG A 223 -6.21 -3.60 -10.29
CA ARG A 223 -7.15 -4.01 -11.33
C ARG A 223 -8.55 -4.06 -10.73
N ARG A 224 -9.53 -3.60 -11.52
CA ARG A 224 -10.95 -3.74 -11.18
C ARG A 224 -11.32 -5.23 -11.12
N PRO A 225 -12.23 -5.62 -10.21
CA PRO A 225 -12.73 -6.99 -10.20
C PRO A 225 -13.45 -7.29 -11.53
N PRO A 226 -13.40 -8.54 -12.03
CA PRO A 226 -14.26 -8.97 -13.13
C PRO A 226 -15.74 -8.75 -12.81
N SER A 227 -16.56 -8.53 -13.85
CA SER A 227 -18.00 -8.38 -13.66
C SER A 227 -18.60 -9.60 -12.94
N GLY A 228 -19.38 -9.36 -11.89
CA GLY A 228 -20.00 -10.41 -11.07
C GLY A 228 -19.06 -11.09 -10.05
N ALA A 229 -17.76 -10.76 -10.03
CA ALA A 229 -16.86 -11.23 -8.99
C ALA A 229 -17.13 -10.49 -7.67
N ALA A 230 -17.03 -11.21 -6.55
CA ALA A 230 -17.08 -10.58 -5.23
C ALA A 230 -15.89 -9.64 -5.02
N ASN A 231 -16.04 -8.61 -4.17
CA ASN A 231 -14.96 -7.69 -3.80
C ASN A 231 -14.63 -7.85 -2.31
N THR A 232 -13.98 -8.96 -1.96
CA THR A 232 -13.84 -9.40 -0.57
C THR A 232 -12.61 -8.83 0.11
N ARG A 233 -12.71 -8.59 1.43
CA ARG A 233 -11.57 -8.28 2.33
C ARG A 233 -10.96 -9.53 2.97
N GLN A 234 -11.24 -10.72 2.43
CA GLN A 234 -10.76 -11.98 2.99
C GLN A 234 -9.33 -12.25 2.53
N PHE A 235 -8.37 -11.65 3.24
CA PHE A 235 -6.93 -11.90 3.05
C PHE A 235 -6.50 -13.23 3.68
N GLY A 236 -5.36 -13.76 3.24
CA GLY A 236 -4.78 -14.98 3.81
C GLY A 236 -5.49 -16.28 3.43
N ARG A 237 -6.42 -16.24 2.45
CA ARG A 237 -7.07 -17.45 1.93
C ARG A 237 -6.02 -18.45 1.43
N PRO A 238 -6.15 -19.76 1.73
CA PRO A 238 -5.17 -20.76 1.32
C PRO A 238 -4.90 -20.77 -0.18
N GLU A 239 -5.92 -20.50 -1.01
CA GLU A 239 -5.75 -20.47 -2.46
C GLU A 239 -4.80 -19.37 -2.94
N LEU A 240 -4.68 -18.26 -2.19
CA LEU A 240 -3.78 -17.17 -2.52
C LEU A 240 -2.32 -17.55 -2.29
N SER A 241 -2.03 -18.33 -1.24
CA SER A 241 -0.66 -18.72 -0.87
C SER A 241 -0.22 -20.09 -1.41
N THR A 242 -1.16 -20.97 -1.77
CA THR A 242 -0.83 -22.33 -2.27
C THR A 242 0.02 -22.25 -3.54
N PRO A 243 1.20 -22.91 -3.59
CA PRO A 243 2.03 -22.95 -4.79
C PRO A 243 1.30 -23.57 -5.99
N HIS A 244 1.65 -23.12 -7.19
CA HIS A 244 1.20 -23.72 -8.44
C HIS A 244 2.27 -24.67 -8.96
N HIS A 245 1.91 -25.96 -9.09
CA HIS A 245 2.80 -27.07 -9.43
C HIS A 245 4.08 -27.15 -8.59
N ASP A 246 4.03 -26.72 -7.32
CA ASP A 246 5.14 -26.75 -6.37
C ASP A 246 6.41 -25.96 -6.79
N VAL A 247 6.32 -25.18 -7.87
CA VAL A 247 7.45 -24.39 -8.42
C VAL A 247 7.12 -22.92 -8.67
N VAL A 248 5.84 -22.52 -8.64
CA VAL A 248 5.43 -21.11 -8.68
C VAL A 248 4.79 -20.75 -7.33
N PHE A 249 5.51 -19.99 -6.51
CA PHE A 249 5.07 -19.56 -5.19
C PHE A 249 4.41 -18.19 -5.25
N PHE A 250 3.62 -17.86 -4.23
CA PHE A 250 2.87 -16.60 -4.15
C PHE A 250 3.12 -15.92 -2.81
N ALA A 251 3.55 -14.66 -2.88
CA ALA A 251 3.73 -13.76 -1.74
C ALA A 251 3.01 -12.44 -2.01
N GLY A 252 3.03 -11.54 -1.03
CA GLY A 252 2.27 -10.30 -1.04
C GLY A 252 1.33 -10.24 0.16
N THR A 253 0.95 -9.03 0.56
CA THR A 253 0.20 -8.81 1.81
C THR A 253 -1.12 -9.59 1.83
N GLU A 254 -1.79 -9.73 0.69
CA GLU A 254 -3.08 -10.40 0.58
C GLU A 254 -2.98 -11.92 0.81
N THR A 255 -1.78 -12.49 0.77
CA THR A 255 -1.51 -13.91 1.06
C THR A 255 -1.30 -14.20 2.55
N TYR A 256 -1.35 -13.18 3.41
CA TYR A 256 -1.20 -13.32 4.85
C TYR A 256 -2.49 -12.86 5.56
N PRO A 257 -2.99 -13.58 6.59
CA PRO A 257 -4.20 -13.18 7.31
C PRO A 257 -4.09 -11.78 7.91
N GLU A 258 -5.22 -11.11 8.16
CA GLU A 258 -5.32 -9.85 8.93
C GLU A 258 -4.63 -8.59 8.34
N HIS A 259 -3.93 -8.67 7.21
CA HIS A 259 -3.10 -7.54 6.76
C HIS A 259 -3.24 -7.19 5.26
N GLY A 260 -3.50 -5.90 4.99
CA GLY A 260 -3.36 -5.24 3.69
C GLY A 260 -2.22 -4.20 3.67
N HIS A 261 -1.22 -4.39 4.54
CA HIS A 261 -0.16 -3.43 4.84
C HIS A 261 1.23 -4.08 4.68
N ILE A 262 2.29 -3.28 4.83
CA ILE A 262 3.67 -3.72 4.59
C ILE A 262 4.04 -4.95 5.46
N GLU A 263 3.55 -5.03 6.70
CA GLU A 263 3.76 -6.20 7.58
C GLU A 263 3.35 -7.51 6.91
N GLY A 264 2.17 -7.57 6.29
CA GLY A 264 1.70 -8.78 5.60
C GLY A 264 2.62 -9.20 4.46
N ALA A 265 3.17 -8.21 3.72
CA ALA A 265 4.14 -8.48 2.66
C ALA A 265 5.43 -9.08 3.24
N VAL A 266 5.96 -8.51 4.33
CA VAL A 266 7.17 -9.01 5.03
C VAL A 266 6.95 -10.43 5.56
N GLN A 267 5.83 -10.68 6.24
CA GLN A 267 5.51 -12.02 6.77
C GLN A 267 5.36 -13.05 5.65
N SER A 268 4.69 -12.68 4.54
CA SER A 268 4.58 -13.56 3.38
C SER A 268 5.93 -13.87 2.74
N ALA A 269 6.87 -12.93 2.74
CA ALA A 269 8.22 -13.13 2.22
C ALA A 269 9.01 -14.13 3.08
N TYR A 270 8.94 -14.03 4.41
CA TYR A 270 9.56 -15.01 5.30
C TYR A 270 8.98 -16.42 5.13
N ARG A 271 7.67 -16.54 4.89
CA ARG A 271 7.03 -17.82 4.57
C ARG A 271 7.60 -18.39 3.26
N VAL A 272 7.49 -17.64 2.17
CA VAL A 272 7.88 -18.13 0.84
C VAL A 272 9.39 -18.39 0.73
N SER A 273 10.23 -17.62 1.45
CA SER A 273 11.67 -17.90 1.50
C SER A 273 11.96 -19.30 2.05
N LYS A 274 11.19 -19.80 3.03
CA LYS A 274 11.36 -21.16 3.57
C LYS A 274 10.88 -22.22 2.59
N GLU A 275 9.76 -21.97 1.91
CA GLU A 275 9.21 -22.87 0.88
C GLU A 275 10.18 -23.03 -0.30
N VAL A 276 10.76 -21.92 -0.78
CA VAL A 276 11.77 -21.93 -1.85
C VAL A 276 13.05 -22.63 -1.39
N GLN A 277 13.53 -22.37 -0.17
CA GLN A 277 14.70 -23.08 0.36
C GLN A 277 14.48 -24.59 0.43
N ALA A 278 13.31 -25.04 0.90
CA ALA A 278 12.96 -26.45 0.94
C ALA A 278 12.98 -27.09 -0.45
N LEU A 279 12.43 -26.41 -1.47
CA LEU A 279 12.48 -26.87 -2.86
C LEU A 279 13.93 -26.93 -3.40
N LEU A 280 14.77 -25.96 -3.08
CA LEU A 280 16.13 -25.90 -3.62
C LEU A 280 17.08 -26.91 -3.00
N LEU A 281 16.77 -27.42 -1.80
CA LEU A 281 17.49 -28.48 -1.11
C LEU A 281 17.13 -29.90 -1.60
N THR A 282 16.06 -30.03 -2.36
CA THR A 282 15.70 -31.26 -3.11
C THR A 282 16.26 -31.23 -4.52
#